data_AF-A0A645CVG4-F1
#
_entry.id   AF-A0A645CVG4-F1
#
_cell.length_a   1.000
_cell.length_b   1.000
_cell.length_c   1.000
_cell.angle_alpha   90.00
_cell.angle_beta   90.00
_cell.angle_gamma   90.00
#
_symmetry.space_group_name_H-M   'P 1'
#
loop_
_entity.id
_entity.type
_entity.pdbx_description
1 polymer ?
#
loop_
_entity_poly.entity_id
_entity_poly.type
_entity_poly.pdbx_seq_one_letter_code
_entity_poly.pdbx_strand_id
1 'polypeptide(L)'
;MVEASGLTTVAGLFKLIYYFMIMLLGAYFRLYEKGNDKYRSNVYIGLAIIAVVVMYVSKYLMEKSEVMMHFQFVNQLCTVLFACFAVLACMKSEQKIKQTSTQKWYKVIVFISSITLECYLTQFLVIERAAGLQIIFPLNIVVATLAVFIFARILKFITDPIYKLIKM
;
A
#
# COMPACT_ATOMS: atom_id res chain seq x y z
N MET A 1 17.12 10.60 -8.89
CA MET A 1 16.23 9.51 -8.44
C MET A 1 15.95 9.65 -6.94
N VAL A 2 14.90 10.37 -6.57
CA VAL A 2 14.50 10.63 -5.15
C VAL A 2 13.68 9.46 -4.56
N GLU A 3 13.48 8.39 -5.35
CA GLU A 3 12.71 7.21 -4.97
C GLU A 3 13.58 6.03 -4.49
N ALA A 4 14.90 6.09 -4.68
CA ALA A 4 15.85 5.03 -4.30
C ALA A 4 16.49 5.22 -2.92
N SER A 5 16.13 6.28 -2.19
CA SER A 5 16.66 6.55 -0.87
C SER A 5 16.02 5.61 0.17
N GLY A 6 16.84 4.72 0.73
CA GLY A 6 16.45 3.81 1.80
C GLY A 6 16.13 4.51 3.13
N LEU A 7 16.03 3.72 4.20
CA LEU A 7 15.69 4.20 5.56
C LEU A 7 16.74 5.17 6.16
N THR A 8 17.89 5.31 5.53
CA THR A 8 19.00 6.17 5.97
C THR A 8 18.74 7.67 5.78
N THR A 9 17.67 8.03 5.07
CA THR A 9 17.32 9.43 4.79
C THR A 9 16.06 9.88 5.54
N VAL A 10 15.98 11.16 5.91
CA VAL A 10 14.78 11.78 6.52
C VAL A 10 13.55 11.58 5.64
N ALA A 11 13.71 11.67 4.33
CA ALA A 11 12.64 11.43 3.36
C ALA A 11 12.16 9.96 3.37
N GLY A 12 13.06 9.00 3.51
CA GLY A 12 12.72 7.57 3.65
C GLY A 12 11.94 7.28 4.92
N LEU A 13 12.38 7.84 6.06
CA LEU A 13 11.68 7.74 7.35
C LEU A 13 10.28 8.36 7.29
N PHE A 14 10.14 9.54 6.69
CA PHE A 14 8.83 10.19 6.50
C PHE A 14 7.88 9.31 5.68
N LYS A 15 8.35 8.70 4.58
CA LYS A 15 7.53 7.77 3.78
C LYS A 15 7.06 6.57 4.59
N LEU A 16 7.94 6.00 5.42
CA LEU A 16 7.58 4.87 6.27
C LEU A 16 6.47 5.24 7.26
N ILE A 17 6.64 6.34 7.99
CA ILE A 17 5.64 6.83 8.95
C ILE A 17 4.32 7.12 8.23
N TYR A 18 4.39 7.78 7.07
CA TYR A 18 3.22 8.15 6.30
C TYR A 18 2.42 6.93 5.81
N TYR A 19 3.07 5.93 5.23
CA TYR A 19 2.39 4.71 4.80
C TYR A 19 1.87 3.89 5.98
N PHE A 20 2.61 3.87 7.10
CA PHE A 20 2.13 3.25 8.33
C PHE A 20 0.85 3.93 8.84
N MET A 21 0.79 5.26 8.81
CA MET A 21 -0.43 6.02 9.16
C MET A 21 -1.60 5.70 8.23
N ILE A 22 -1.37 5.55 6.92
CA ILE A 22 -2.41 5.12 5.97
C ILE A 22 -2.93 3.72 6.32
N MET A 23 -2.04 2.79 6.67
CA MET A 23 -2.44 1.44 7.06
C MET A 23 -3.28 1.45 8.35
N LEU A 24 -2.89 2.25 9.34
CA LEU A 24 -3.66 2.45 10.57
C LEU A 24 -5.03 3.08 10.29
N LEU A 25 -5.10 4.04 9.37
CA LEU A 25 -6.36 4.65 8.95
C LEU A 25 -7.32 3.60 8.35
N GLY A 26 -6.80 2.67 7.54
CA GLY A 26 -7.59 1.55 7.03
C GLY A 26 -8.10 0.63 8.15
N ALA A 27 -7.28 0.35 9.16
CA ALA A 27 -7.70 -0.41 10.33
C ALA A 27 -8.77 0.32 11.16
N TYR A 28 -8.64 1.64 11.31
CA TYR A 28 -9.62 2.50 11.98
C TYR A 28 -10.99 2.44 11.28
N PHE A 29 -11.02 2.63 9.96
CA PHE A 29 -12.27 2.49 9.19
C PHE A 29 -12.90 1.11 9.40
N ARG A 30 -12.10 0.04 9.40
CA ARG A 30 -12.62 -1.32 9.63
C ARG A 30 -13.29 -1.50 11.00
N LEU A 31 -12.79 -0.81 12.03
CA LEU A 31 -13.34 -0.88 13.39
C LEU A 31 -14.64 -0.06 13.53
N TYR A 32 -14.68 1.14 12.94
CA TYR A 32 -15.77 2.10 13.14
C TYR A 32 -16.89 2.04 12.09
N GLU A 33 -16.59 1.70 10.83
CA GLU A 33 -17.58 1.72 9.74
C GLU A 33 -18.36 0.40 9.57
N LYS A 34 -18.19 -0.56 10.46
CA LYS A 34 -18.79 -1.92 10.36
C LYS A 34 -20.33 -1.94 10.37
N GLY A 35 -21.02 -0.80 10.43
CA GLY A 35 -22.47 -0.70 10.62
C GLY A 35 -23.24 0.30 9.74
N ASN A 36 -22.64 0.97 8.75
CA ASN A 36 -23.37 1.99 7.97
C ASN A 36 -23.51 1.62 6.48
N ASP A 37 -24.63 0.98 6.14
CA ASP A 37 -24.86 0.45 4.78
C ASP A 37 -25.32 1.52 3.76
N LYS A 38 -25.39 2.79 4.18
CA LYS A 38 -26.09 3.86 3.45
C LYS A 38 -25.41 4.32 2.14
N TYR A 39 -24.14 4.00 1.93
CA TYR A 39 -23.35 4.56 0.81
C TYR A 39 -23.13 3.59 -0.37
N ARG A 40 -23.22 4.09 -1.61
CA ARG A 40 -23.11 3.29 -2.85
C ARG A 40 -21.64 2.96 -3.18
N SER A 41 -21.27 1.68 -3.10
CA SER A 41 -19.90 1.17 -3.37
C SER A 41 -19.31 1.63 -4.72
N ASN A 42 -20.12 1.71 -5.77
CA ASN A 42 -19.66 2.15 -7.10
C ASN A 42 -19.16 3.59 -7.13
N VAL A 43 -19.69 4.46 -6.25
CA VAL A 43 -19.26 5.87 -6.17
C VAL A 43 -17.85 5.95 -5.61
N TYR A 44 -17.53 5.19 -4.56
CA TYR A 44 -16.18 5.16 -4.00
C TYR A 44 -15.15 4.55 -4.95
N ILE A 45 -15.52 3.54 -5.72
CA ILE A 45 -14.66 3.01 -6.79
C ILE A 45 -14.35 4.12 -7.81
N GLY A 46 -15.37 4.86 -8.26
CA GLY A 46 -15.20 5.99 -9.16
C GLY A 46 -14.29 7.08 -8.57
N LEU A 47 -14.49 7.44 -7.30
CA LEU A 47 -13.65 8.43 -6.60
C LEU A 47 -12.20 7.95 -6.41
N ALA A 48 -11.99 6.66 -6.14
CA ALA A 48 -10.65 6.08 -6.05
C ALA A 48 -9.93 6.15 -7.41
N ILE A 49 -10.62 5.83 -8.51
CA ILE A 49 -10.06 5.94 -9.87
C ILE A 49 -9.70 7.38 -10.19
N ILE A 50 -10.59 8.34 -9.89
CA ILE A 50 -10.33 9.77 -10.10
C ILE A 50 -9.10 10.21 -9.30
N ALA A 51 -8.98 9.80 -8.03
CA ALA A 51 -7.83 10.13 -7.20
C ALA A 51 -6.51 9.62 -7.81
N VAL A 52 -6.50 8.40 -8.37
CA VAL A 52 -5.33 7.84 -9.07
C VAL A 52 -5.00 8.64 -10.34
N VAL A 53 -6.00 8.96 -11.15
CA VAL A 53 -5.79 9.75 -12.38
C VAL A 53 -5.20 11.12 -12.04
N VAL A 54 -5.76 11.83 -11.05
CA VAL A 54 -5.25 13.12 -10.60
C VAL A 54 -3.83 13.00 -10.04
N MET A 55 -3.53 11.93 -9.30
CA MET A 55 -2.21 11.65 -8.77
C MET A 55 -1.15 11.50 -9.88
N TYR A 56 -1.42 10.69 -10.90
CA TYR A 56 -0.48 10.49 -12.01
C TYR A 56 -0.37 11.70 -12.93
N VAL A 57 -1.48 12.38 -13.22
CA VAL A 57 -1.47 13.60 -14.04
C VAL A 57 -0.70 14.71 -13.31
N SER A 58 -0.92 14.90 -12.02
CA SER A 58 -0.16 15.88 -11.24
C SER A 58 1.33 15.53 -11.18
N LYS A 59 1.69 14.25 -10.97
CA LYS A 59 3.09 13.80 -11.02
C LYS A 59 3.75 14.10 -12.37
N TYR A 60 3.07 13.83 -13.47
CA TYR A 60 3.57 14.12 -14.82
C TYR A 60 3.77 15.62 -15.05
N LEU A 61 2.84 16.46 -14.57
CA LEU A 61 2.96 17.92 -14.68
C LEU A 61 4.10 18.47 -13.82
N MET A 62 4.33 17.90 -12.63
CA MET A 62 5.46 18.25 -11.76
C MET A 62 6.81 17.90 -12.38
N GLU A 63 6.89 16.81 -13.14
CA GLU A 63 8.11 16.42 -13.84
C GLU A 63 8.47 17.38 -15.00
N LYS A 64 7.46 18.07 -15.56
CA LYS A 64 7.65 19.02 -16.66
C LYS A 64 7.86 20.48 -16.25
N SER A 65 7.56 20.85 -15.00
CA SER A 65 7.62 22.25 -14.56
C SER A 65 8.14 22.38 -13.12
N GLU A 66 9.25 23.10 -12.95
CA GLU A 66 9.86 23.36 -11.64
C GLU A 66 8.93 24.14 -10.69
N VAL A 67 8.07 25.01 -11.24
CA VAL A 67 7.07 25.75 -10.44
C VAL A 67 6.07 24.78 -9.81
N MET A 68 5.69 23.73 -10.54
CA MET A 68 4.75 22.71 -10.07
C MET A 68 5.33 21.83 -8.96
N MET A 69 6.66 21.78 -8.81
CA MET A 69 7.32 21.02 -7.74
C MET A 69 6.93 21.51 -6.33
N HIS A 70 6.57 22.80 -6.19
CA HIS A 70 6.06 23.36 -4.92
C HIS A 70 4.71 22.76 -4.49
N PHE A 71 3.97 22.16 -5.41
CA PHE A 71 2.68 21.53 -5.15
C PHE A 71 2.77 20.03 -4.85
N GLN A 72 3.96 19.51 -4.52
CA GLN A 72 4.16 18.09 -4.22
C GLN A 72 3.25 17.56 -3.08
N PHE A 73 2.76 18.44 -2.20
CA PHE A 73 1.77 18.11 -1.18
C PHE A 73 0.44 17.59 -1.76
N VAL A 74 0.07 18.01 -2.98
CA VAL A 74 -1.16 17.56 -3.67
C VAL A 74 -1.09 16.06 -3.94
N ASN A 75 0.07 15.56 -4.34
CA ASN A 75 0.27 14.13 -4.56
C ASN A 75 0.08 13.32 -3.27
N GLN A 76 0.54 13.86 -2.14
CA GLN A 76 0.34 13.28 -0.82
C GLN A 76 -1.15 13.27 -0.44
N LEU A 77 -1.85 14.40 -0.61
CA LEU A 77 -3.29 14.49 -0.36
C LEU A 77 -4.08 13.48 -1.20
N CYS A 78 -3.79 13.38 -2.51
CA CYS A 78 -4.41 12.41 -3.41
C CYS A 78 -4.18 10.97 -2.95
N THR A 79 -3.00 10.67 -2.39
CA THR A 79 -2.69 9.33 -1.86
C THR A 79 -3.56 9.00 -0.63
N VAL A 80 -3.77 9.95 0.28
CA VAL A 80 -4.69 9.75 1.43
C VAL A 80 -6.13 9.54 0.94
N LEU A 81 -6.61 10.39 0.04
CA LEU A 81 -7.96 10.30 -0.51
C LEU A 81 -8.19 8.97 -1.22
N PHE A 82 -7.22 8.54 -2.03
CA PHE A 82 -7.24 7.23 -2.67
C PHE A 82 -7.34 6.11 -1.64
N ALA A 83 -6.50 6.12 -0.60
CA ALA A 83 -6.55 5.09 0.44
C ALA A 83 -7.90 5.04 1.15
N CYS A 84 -8.49 6.19 1.51
CA CYS A 84 -9.81 6.27 2.11
C CYS A 84 -10.88 5.65 1.20
N PHE A 85 -10.97 6.10 -0.05
CA PHE A 85 -11.98 5.60 -0.99
C PHE A 85 -11.78 4.13 -1.34
N ALA A 86 -10.52 3.68 -1.45
CA ALA A 86 -10.19 2.28 -1.71
C ALA A 86 -10.61 1.37 -0.54
N VAL A 87 -10.35 1.77 0.71
CA VAL A 87 -10.77 1.01 1.89
C VAL A 87 -12.30 0.91 1.94
N LEU A 88 -13.01 2.02 1.76
CA LEU A 88 -14.48 2.06 1.75
C LEU A 88 -15.07 1.20 0.62
N ALA A 89 -14.47 1.23 -0.58
CA ALA A 89 -14.87 0.39 -1.70
C ALA A 89 -14.65 -1.11 -1.43
N CYS A 90 -13.50 -1.45 -0.85
CA CYS A 90 -13.11 -2.82 -0.53
C CYS A 90 -13.95 -3.43 0.59
N MET A 91 -14.27 -2.67 1.64
CA MET A 91 -15.10 -3.15 2.75
C MET A 91 -16.49 -3.62 2.27
N LYS A 92 -17.10 -2.91 1.33
CA LYS A 92 -18.38 -3.31 0.72
C LYS A 92 -18.24 -4.46 -0.27
N SER A 93 -17.12 -4.52 -0.99
CA SER A 93 -16.85 -5.58 -1.96
C SER A 93 -16.46 -6.90 -1.29
N GLU A 94 -15.92 -6.88 -0.06
CA GLU A 94 -15.49 -8.08 0.68
C GLU A 94 -16.63 -9.09 0.87
N GLN A 95 -17.85 -8.62 1.16
CA GLN A 95 -19.02 -9.49 1.32
C GLN A 95 -19.39 -10.20 0.00
N LYS A 96 -19.38 -9.46 -1.11
CA LYS A 96 -19.63 -10.02 -2.45
C LYS A 96 -18.52 -11.00 -2.86
N ILE A 97 -17.27 -10.67 -2.56
CA ILE A 97 -16.12 -11.55 -2.84
C ILE A 97 -16.22 -12.85 -2.03
N LYS A 98 -16.64 -12.80 -0.76
CA LYS A 98 -16.86 -14.01 0.05
C LYS A 98 -17.92 -14.94 -0.53
N GLN A 99 -18.96 -14.39 -1.17
CA GLN A 99 -20.07 -15.16 -1.74
C GLN A 99 -19.78 -15.68 -3.15
N THR A 100 -19.07 -14.91 -3.98
CA THR A 100 -18.89 -15.20 -5.41
C THR A 100 -17.53 -15.83 -5.74
N SER A 101 -16.52 -15.67 -4.87
CA SER A 101 -15.16 -16.13 -5.19
C SER A 101 -15.01 -17.64 -4.99
N THR A 102 -14.51 -18.33 -6.02
CA THR A 102 -13.95 -19.69 -5.85
C THR A 102 -12.92 -19.70 -4.73
N GLN A 103 -12.98 -20.71 -3.85
CA GLN A 103 -12.17 -20.79 -2.62
C GLN A 103 -10.66 -20.52 -2.81
N LYS A 104 -10.12 -20.77 -4.01
CA LYS A 104 -8.71 -20.53 -4.36
C LYS A 104 -8.33 -19.04 -4.33
N TRP A 105 -9.09 -18.17 -4.99
CA TRP A 105 -8.79 -16.74 -5.05
C TRP A 105 -8.94 -16.07 -3.69
N TYR A 106 -9.97 -16.46 -2.94
CA TYR A 106 -10.14 -15.98 -1.57
C TYR A 106 -8.94 -16.33 -0.68
N LYS A 107 -8.41 -17.56 -0.76
CA LYS A 107 -7.21 -17.97 -0.01
C LYS A 107 -5.98 -17.13 -0.37
N VAL A 108 -5.79 -16.80 -1.65
CA VAL A 108 -4.67 -15.93 -2.08
C VAL A 108 -4.82 -14.52 -1.52
N ILE A 109 -6.02 -13.93 -1.61
CA ILE A 109 -6.30 -12.60 -1.06
C ILE A 109 -6.04 -12.58 0.44
N VAL A 110 -6.58 -13.56 1.19
CA VAL A 110 -6.36 -13.68 2.63
C VAL A 110 -4.88 -13.84 2.96
N PHE A 111 -4.15 -14.65 2.19
CA PHE A 111 -2.71 -14.83 2.38
C PHE A 111 -1.96 -13.49 2.22
N ILE A 112 -2.19 -12.77 1.11
CA ILE A 112 -1.54 -11.47 0.83
C ILE A 112 -1.90 -10.44 1.92
N SER A 113 -3.18 -10.34 2.29
CA SER A 113 -3.61 -9.46 3.38
C SER A 113 -2.94 -9.79 4.70
N SER A 114 -2.63 -11.06 4.95
CA SER A 114 -2.00 -11.49 6.20
C SER A 114 -0.52 -11.15 6.32
N ILE A 115 0.18 -10.90 5.20
CA ILE A 115 1.62 -10.55 5.17
C ILE A 115 1.86 -9.07 4.82
N THR A 116 0.79 -8.27 4.71
CA THR A 116 0.87 -6.91 4.17
C THR A 116 1.76 -6.01 5.02
N LEU A 117 1.69 -6.11 6.35
CA LEU A 117 2.54 -5.34 7.25
C LEU A 117 4.02 -5.67 7.04
N GLU A 118 4.34 -6.95 6.95
CA GLU A 118 5.69 -7.44 6.74
C GLU A 118 6.23 -7.05 5.37
N CYS A 119 5.38 -7.03 4.33
CA CYS A 119 5.72 -6.46 3.02
C CYS A 119 6.09 -4.97 3.14
N TYR A 120 5.29 -4.19 3.88
CA TYR A 120 5.57 -2.76 4.09
C TYR A 120 6.90 -2.50 4.82
N LEU A 121 7.28 -3.36 5.76
CA LEU A 121 8.55 -3.23 6.48
C LEU A 121 9.74 -3.63 5.61
N THR A 122 9.59 -4.73 4.87
CA THR A 122 10.70 -5.30 4.08
C THR A 122 10.96 -4.56 2.77
N GLN A 123 9.95 -3.91 2.17
CA GLN A 123 10.11 -3.23 0.88
C GLN A 123 11.21 -2.17 0.88
N PHE A 124 11.38 -1.40 1.96
CA PHE A 124 12.38 -0.33 2.00
C PHE A 124 13.81 -0.88 1.95
N LEU A 125 14.06 -1.99 2.66
CA LEU A 125 15.36 -2.67 2.65
C LEU A 125 15.62 -3.34 1.30
N VAL A 126 14.60 -4.02 0.76
CA VAL A 126 14.73 -4.76 -0.50
C VAL A 126 14.94 -3.82 -1.68
N ILE A 127 14.21 -2.70 -1.75
CA ILE A 127 14.33 -1.71 -2.84
C ILE A 127 15.73 -1.07 -2.83
N GLU A 128 16.23 -0.68 -1.65
CA GLU A 128 17.58 -0.11 -1.52
C GLU A 128 18.66 -1.09 -2.00
N ARG A 129 18.55 -2.37 -1.62
CA ARG A 129 19.48 -3.41 -2.06
C ARG A 129 19.33 -3.74 -3.54
N ALA A 130 18.09 -3.82 -4.04
CA ALA A 130 17.80 -4.11 -5.45
C ALA A 130 18.27 -3.00 -6.39
N ALA A 131 18.28 -1.74 -5.94
CA ALA A 131 18.85 -0.63 -6.71
C ALA A 131 20.38 -0.73 -6.89
N GLY A 132 21.07 -1.38 -5.94
CA GLY A 132 22.51 -1.66 -6.03
C GLY A 132 22.87 -2.89 -6.88
N LEU A 133 21.93 -3.82 -7.06
CA LEU A 133 22.05 -4.91 -8.03
C LEU A 133 21.81 -4.32 -9.43
N GLN A 134 22.85 -4.21 -10.25
CA GLN A 134 22.82 -3.70 -11.64
C GLN A 134 22.00 -4.60 -12.60
N ILE A 135 20.77 -4.95 -12.23
CA ILE A 135 19.83 -5.75 -13.01
C ILE A 135 19.14 -4.82 -14.01
N ILE A 136 19.02 -5.28 -15.26
CA ILE A 136 18.41 -4.55 -16.37
C ILE A 136 16.92 -4.31 -16.08
N PHE A 137 16.46 -3.08 -16.26
CA PHE A 137 15.04 -2.72 -16.21
C PHE A 137 14.28 -3.42 -17.34
N PRO A 138 13.10 -4.04 -17.13
CA PRO A 138 12.25 -4.00 -15.92
C PRO A 138 12.38 -5.24 -15.01
N LEU A 139 13.32 -6.15 -15.28
CA LEU A 139 13.48 -7.39 -14.50
C LEU A 139 13.79 -7.12 -13.03
N ASN A 140 14.51 -6.03 -12.75
CA ASN A 140 14.80 -5.57 -11.39
C ASN A 140 13.54 -5.35 -10.54
N ILE A 141 12.44 -4.85 -11.11
CA ILE A 141 11.17 -4.63 -10.41
C ILE A 141 10.54 -5.97 -10.04
N VAL A 142 10.55 -6.94 -10.95
CA VAL A 142 9.96 -8.27 -10.70
C VAL A 142 10.74 -8.99 -9.61
N VAL A 143 12.08 -8.96 -9.70
CA VAL A 143 12.98 -9.56 -8.70
C VAL A 143 12.79 -8.90 -7.34
N ALA A 144 12.76 -7.56 -7.28
CA ALA A 144 12.51 -6.83 -6.04
C ALA A 144 11.15 -7.21 -5.43
N THR A 145 10.10 -7.26 -6.25
CA THR A 145 8.75 -7.62 -5.78
C THR A 145 8.71 -9.04 -5.20
N LEU A 146 9.30 -10.01 -5.89
CA LEU A 146 9.38 -11.39 -5.38
C LEU A 146 10.20 -11.46 -4.10
N ALA A 147 11.33 -10.75 -4.02
CA ALA A 147 12.14 -10.66 -2.83
C ALA A 147 11.35 -10.08 -1.64
N VAL A 148 10.57 -9.02 -1.84
CA VAL A 148 9.68 -8.46 -0.79
C VAL A 148 8.74 -9.54 -0.25
N PHE A 149 8.06 -10.29 -1.12
CA PHE A 149 7.17 -11.36 -0.67
C PHE A 149 7.89 -12.48 0.09
N ILE A 150 9.09 -12.86 -0.35
CA ILE A 150 9.90 -13.89 0.32
C ILE A 150 10.34 -13.39 1.71
N PHE A 151 10.93 -12.20 1.80
CA PHE A 151 11.38 -11.63 3.07
C PHE A 151 10.22 -11.35 4.02
N ALA A 152 9.10 -10.86 3.51
CA ALA A 152 7.88 -10.66 4.31
C ALA A 152 7.39 -11.97 4.91
N ARG A 153 7.43 -13.08 4.15
CA ARG A 153 7.06 -14.40 4.65
C ARG A 153 8.01 -14.90 5.75
N ILE A 154 9.31 -14.68 5.59
CA ILE A 154 10.31 -15.01 6.62
C ILE A 154 10.06 -14.17 7.88
N LEU A 155 9.86 -12.87 7.72
CA LEU A 155 9.59 -11.95 8.83
C LEU A 155 8.31 -12.37 9.57
N LYS A 156 7.26 -12.73 8.84
CA LYS A 156 6.01 -13.22 9.44
C LYS A 156 6.23 -14.47 10.29
N PHE A 157 7.07 -15.40 9.84
CA PHE A 157 7.40 -16.59 10.63
C PHE A 157 8.04 -16.24 11.98
N ILE A 158 8.81 -15.15 12.04
CA ILE A 158 9.43 -14.63 13.28
C ILE A 158 8.42 -13.83 14.11
N THR A 159 7.51 -13.12 13.46
CA THR A 159 6.57 -12.18 14.13
C THR A 159 5.32 -12.90 14.67
N ASP A 160 4.86 -13.97 14.01
CA ASP A 160 3.70 -14.78 14.44
C ASP A 160 3.83 -15.34 15.87
N PRO A 161 4.98 -15.88 16.32
CA PRO A 161 5.22 -16.26 17.71
C PRO A 161 5.05 -15.08 18.68
N ILE A 162 5.58 -13.91 18.34
CA ILE A 162 5.51 -12.70 19.18
C ILE A 162 4.06 -12.22 19.29
N TYR A 163 3.32 -12.21 18.18
CA TYR A 163 1.90 -11.85 18.19
C TYR A 163 1.06 -12.79 19.04
N LYS A 164 1.36 -14.09 19.04
CA LYS A 164 0.69 -15.05 19.92
C LYS A 164 0.96 -14.77 21.40
N LEU A 165 2.17 -14.30 21.73
CA LEU A 165 2.61 -14.03 23.09
C LEU A 165 2.00 -12.73 23.64
N ILE A 166 1.81 -11.71 22.81
CA ILE A 166 1.18 -10.43 23.18
C ILE A 166 -0.35 -10.54 23.30
N LYS A 167 -0.96 -11.48 22.58
CA LYS A 167 -2.42 -11.69 22.55
C LYS A 167 -2.91 -12.69 23.61
N MET A 168 -1.99 -13.23 24.40
CA MET A 168 -2.24 -14.11 25.57
C MET A 168 -2.36 -13.25 26.82
#